data_AF-A0A965PLT4-F1
#
_entry.id   AF-A0A965PLT4-F1
#
_cell.length_a   1.000
_cell.length_b   1.000
_cell.length_c   1.000
_cell.angle_alpha   90.00
_cell.angle_beta   90.00
_cell.angle_gamma   90.00
#
_symmetry.space_group_name_H-M   'P 1'
#
loop_
_entity.id
_entity.type
_entity.pdbx_description
1 polymer ?
#
loop_
_entity_poly.entity_id
_entity_poly.type
_entity_poly.pdbx_seq_one_letter_code
_entity_poly.pdbx_strand_id
1 'polypeptide(L)' 'MTTDIIILTVGQTYDIATLRLVGWTDGDGTGHEGYSIHDYFGADGRYLGADDHGIEPIVEAA' A
#
# COMPACT_ATOMS: atom_id res chain seq x y z
N MET A 1 21.00 4.55 0.60
CA MET A 1 20.29 4.09 -0.60
C MET A 1 18.94 4.77 -0.55
N THR A 2 18.56 5.51 -1.59
CA THR A 2 17.20 6.04 -1.68
C THR A 2 16.35 4.91 -2.23
N THR A 3 15.47 4.33 -1.42
CA THR A 3 14.50 3.35 -1.92
C THR A 3 13.43 4.10 -2.69
N ASP A 4 13.01 3.55 -3.83
CA ASP A 4 11.97 4.17 -4.64
C ASP A 4 10.59 3.81 -4.08
N ILE A 5 9.78 4.83 -3.78
CA ILE A 5 8.36 4.67 -3.44
C ILE A 5 7.62 4.11 -4.65
N ILE A 6 6.86 3.03 -4.43
CA ILE A 6 6.03 2.41 -5.46
C ILE A 6 4.63 3.02 -5.37
N ILE A 7 4.14 3.53 -6.50
CA ILE A 7 2.74 3.96 -6.65
C ILE A 7 1.91 2.74 -7.05
N LEU A 8 1.02 2.31 -6.15
CA LEU A 8 0.09 1.23 -6.43
C LEU A 8 -1.04 1.72 -7.34
N THR A 9 -1.41 0.91 -8.33
CA THR A 9 -2.49 1.21 -9.27
C THR A 9 -3.66 0.28 -9.03
N VAL A 10 -4.85 0.83 -8.79
CA VAL A 10 -6.06 0.06 -8.49
C VAL A 10 -6.30 -0.97 -9.59
N GLY A 11 -6.45 -2.22 -9.17
CA GLY A 11 -6.71 -3.35 -10.04
C GLY A 11 -5.47 -4.01 -10.65
N GLN A 12 -4.27 -3.46 -10.44
CA GLN A 12 -3.00 -4.11 -10.82
C GLN A 12 -2.59 -5.14 -9.76
N THR A 13 -1.99 -6.24 -10.21
CA THR A 13 -1.46 -7.30 -9.33
C THR A 13 -0.01 -7.01 -8.95
N TYR A 14 0.30 -7.22 -7.67
CA TYR A 14 1.63 -7.07 -7.09
C TYR A 14 2.00 -8.32 -6.29
N ASP A 15 3.29 -8.66 -6.26
CA ASP A 15 3.81 -9.61 -5.28
C ASP A 15 4.02 -8.88 -3.96
N ILE A 16 3.07 -9.04 -3.03
CA ILE A 16 3.08 -8.39 -1.72
C ILE A 16 4.35 -8.73 -0.94
N ALA A 17 4.96 -9.91 -1.16
CA ALA A 17 6.19 -10.31 -0.48
C ALA A 17 7.42 -9.48 -0.90
N THR A 18 7.34 -8.79 -2.03
CA THR A 18 8.39 -7.88 -2.53
C THR A 18 8.16 -6.41 -2.15
N LEU A 19 7.07 -6.13 -1.42
CA LEU A 19 6.74 -4.79 -0.95
C LEU A 19 7.15 -4.61 0.51
N ARG A 20 7.78 -3.48 0.80
CA ARG A 20 8.06 -3.02 2.15
C ARG A 20 7.08 -1.92 2.51
N LEU A 21 6.21 -2.16 3.50
CA LEU A 21 5.36 -1.12 4.06
C LEU A 21 6.23 -0.06 4.77
N VAL A 22 6.10 1.20 4.36
CA VAL A 22 6.81 2.32 4.98
C VAL A 22 5.89 3.29 5.70
N GLY A 23 4.60 3.22 5.44
CA GLY A 23 3.61 4.03 6.14
C GLY A 23 2.23 3.92 5.49
N TRP A 24 1.37 4.86 5.88
CA TRP A 24 -0.01 4.97 5.44
C TRP A 24 -0.28 6.43 5.09
N THR A 25 -1.25 6.69 4.22
CA THR A 25 -1.67 8.05 3.87
C THR A 25 -3.17 8.05 3.59
N ASP A 26 -3.91 9.02 4.09
CA ASP A 26 -5.31 9.28 3.68
C ASP A 26 -5.40 10.18 2.43
N GLY A 27 -4.27 10.33 1.71
CA GLY A 27 -4.12 11.27 0.61
C GLY A 27 -3.59 12.64 1.05
N ASP A 28 -3.47 12.93 2.35
CA ASP A 28 -2.88 14.16 2.89
C ASP A 28 -1.41 14.02 3.33
N GLY A 29 -0.90 12.78 3.38
CA GLY A 29 0.47 12.46 3.77
C GLY A 29 0.66 12.13 5.26
N THR A 30 -0.41 12.03 6.05
CA THR A 30 -0.35 11.66 7.47
C THR A 30 -0.36 10.14 7.65
N GLY A 31 0.61 9.63 8.41
CA GLY A 31 0.72 8.22 8.78
C GLY A 31 -0.34 7.78 9.79
N HIS A 32 -0.92 6.61 9.56
CA HIS A 32 -1.94 5.98 10.42
C HIS A 32 -1.43 4.63 10.95
N GLU A 33 -1.51 4.36 12.25
CA GLU A 33 -1.07 3.08 12.83
C GLU A 33 -2.23 2.06 12.91
N GLY A 34 -1.90 0.76 12.97
CA GLY A 34 -2.88 -0.31 13.23
C GLY A 34 -3.49 -1.00 12.01
N TYR A 35 -3.10 -0.60 10.81
CA TYR A 35 -3.57 -1.18 9.54
C TYR A 35 -2.68 -2.36 9.10
N SER A 36 -3.28 -3.31 8.37
CA SER A 36 -2.58 -4.41 7.72
C SER A 36 -2.55 -4.19 6.22
N ILE A 37 -1.34 -4.21 5.62
CA ILE A 37 -1.19 -4.07 4.16
C ILE A 37 -1.99 -5.12 3.40
N HIS A 38 -2.17 -6.32 3.96
CA HIS A 38 -2.89 -7.40 3.31
C HIS A 38 -4.38 -7.10 3.07
N ASP A 39 -4.98 -6.19 3.84
CA ASP A 39 -6.40 -5.85 3.68
C ASP A 39 -6.64 -5.03 2.40
N TYR A 40 -5.58 -4.46 1.84
CA TYR A 40 -5.59 -3.64 0.63
C TYR A 40 -5.36 -4.43 -0.67
N PHE A 41 -5.18 -5.75 -0.55
CA PHE A 41 -4.96 -6.63 -1.68
C PHE A 41 -5.98 -7.76 -1.70
N GLY A 42 -6.46 -8.10 -2.89
CA GLY A 42 -7.19 -9.33 -3.14
C GLY A 42 -6.33 -10.56 -2.89
N ALA A 43 -6.96 -11.72 -2.78
CA ALA A 43 -6.26 -13.00 -2.57
C ALA A 43 -5.25 -13.34 -3.70
N ASP A 44 -5.40 -12.72 -4.87
CA ASP A 44 -4.52 -12.82 -6.03
C ASP A 44 -3.41 -11.74 -6.05
N GLY A 45 -3.29 -10.92 -5.01
CA GLY A 45 -2.35 -9.80 -4.95
C GLY A 45 -2.81 -8.57 -5.73
N ARG A 46 -4.08 -8.50 -6.13
CA ARG A 46 -4.64 -7.33 -6.82
C ARG A 46 -4.87 -6.18 -5.85
N TYR A 47 -4.27 -5.02 -6.11
CA TYR A 47 -4.49 -3.83 -5.28
C TYR A 47 -5.95 -3.34 -5.39
N LEU A 48 -6.59 -3.13 -4.25
CA LEU A 48 -8.01 -2.80 -4.15
C LEU A 48 -8.27 -1.28 -4.09
N GLY A 49 -7.24 -0.48 -3.77
CA GLY A 49 -7.37 0.96 -3.55
C GLY A 49 -7.55 1.30 -2.07
N ALA A 50 -7.87 2.57 -1.80
CA ALA A 50 -8.11 3.08 -0.46
C ALA A 50 -9.26 2.36 0.27
N ASP A 51 -9.21 2.39 1.60
CA ASP A 51 -10.32 1.96 2.44
C ASP A 51 -11.47 2.99 2.46
N ASP A 52 -12.51 2.72 3.24
CA ASP A 52 -13.67 3.62 3.38
C ASP A 52 -13.33 5.00 3.98
N HIS A 53 -12.13 5.17 4.56
CA HIS A 53 -11.62 6.44 5.10
C HIS A 53 -10.67 7.15 4.14
N GLY A 54 -10.38 6.58 2.97
CA GLY A 54 -9.42 7.12 2.01
C GLY A 54 -7.96 6.77 2.32
N ILE A 55 -7.70 5.85 3.26
CA ILE A 55 -6.34 5.46 3.66
C ILE A 55 -5.78 4.45 2.67
N GLU A 56 -4.53 4.65 2.24
CA GLU A 56 -3.75 3.79 1.34
C GLU A 56 -2.35 3.48 1.92
N PRO A 57 -1.77 2.30 1.63
CA PRO A 57 -0.41 1.97 2.03
C PRO A 57 0.62 2.72 1.19
N ILE A 58 1.67 3.24 1.85
CA ILE A 58 2.89 3.69 1.20
C ILE A 58 3.88 2.53 1.24
N VAL A 59 4.35 2.11 0.06
CA VAL A 59 5.25 0.97 -0.08
C VAL A 59 6.49 1.32 -0.88
N GLU A 60 7.56 0.56 -0.63
CA GLU A 60 8.80 0.57 -1.40
C GLU A 60 9.12 -0.85 -1.88
N ALA A 61 10.03 -0.98 -2.84
CA ALA A 61 10.64 -2.27 -3.15
C ALA A 61 11.46 -2.78 -1.94
N ALA A 62 11.24 -4.02 -1.53
CA ALA A 62 11.96 -4.67 -0.42
C ALA A 62 13.34 -5.20 -0.83
#